data_AF-W6N6P8-F1
#
_entry.id   AF-W6N6P8-F1
#
_cell.length_a   1.000
_cell.length_b   1.000
_cell.length_c   1.000
_cell.angle_alpha   90.00
_cell.angle_beta   90.00
_cell.angle_gamma   90.00
#
_symmetry.space_group_name_H-M   'P 1'
#
loop_
_entity.id
_entity.type
_entity.pdbx_description
1 polymer ?
#
loop_
_entity_poly.entity_id
_entity_poly.type
_entity_poly.pdbx_seq_one_letter_code
_entity_poly.pdbx_strand_id
1 'polypeptide(L)'
;MVIIFFVGGYTSKIISAIFMSVSVYLVINGIYNRIFIKKLDKDERNISIEDKAKAMAFDIMGIVFGILIIIYGFIMANLLIILFALVAYLIIFAVYMIYFSKYHKEM
;
A
#
# COMPACT_ATOMS: atom_id res chain seq x y z
N MET A 1 -9.26 5.18 -22.42
CA MET A 1 -10.05 4.11 -23.08
C MET A 1 -9.40 2.74 -22.84
N VAL A 2 -9.20 2.34 -21.57
CA VAL A 2 -8.66 0.99 -21.21
C VAL A 2 -9.45 0.35 -20.06
N ILE A 3 -10.27 1.14 -19.34
CA ILE A 3 -11.03 0.68 -18.17
C ILE A 3 -12.33 -0.07 -18.56
N ILE A 4 -12.81 0.08 -19.80
CA ILE A 4 -14.16 -0.39 -20.21
C ILE A 4 -14.17 -1.88 -20.64
N PHE A 5 -13.03 -2.50 -20.92
CA PHE A 5 -12.98 -3.85 -21.51
C PHE A 5 -13.20 -5.02 -20.54
N PHE A 6 -13.26 -4.78 -19.22
CA PHE A 6 -13.45 -5.86 -18.24
C PHE A 6 -14.91 -6.01 -17.74
N VAL A 7 -15.87 -5.22 -18.22
CA VAL A 7 -17.25 -5.20 -17.68
C VAL A 7 -18.04 -6.50 -17.93
N GLY A 8 -17.60 -7.36 -18.86
CA GLY A 8 -18.37 -8.53 -19.31
C GLY A 8 -18.45 -9.75 -18.37
N GLY A 9 -17.78 -9.74 -17.20
CA GLY A 9 -17.68 -10.93 -16.35
C GLY A 9 -17.78 -10.71 -14.83
N TYR A 10 -18.09 -9.50 -14.38
CA TYR A 10 -18.12 -9.22 -12.94
C TYR A 10 -19.46 -9.59 -12.31
N THR A 11 -19.44 -10.50 -11.33
CA THR A 11 -20.61 -10.76 -10.48
C THR A 11 -20.96 -9.50 -9.67
N SER A 12 -22.23 -9.35 -9.27
CA SER A 12 -22.69 -8.23 -8.44
C SER A 12 -21.85 -8.02 -7.17
N LYS A 13 -21.33 -9.11 -6.58
CA LYS A 13 -20.43 -9.07 -5.41
C LYS A 13 -19.09 -8.39 -5.72
N ILE A 14 -18.52 -8.63 -6.90
CA ILE A 14 -17.24 -8.02 -7.30
C ILE A 14 -17.42 -6.51 -7.54
N ILE A 15 -18.53 -6.11 -8.17
CA ILE A 15 -18.86 -4.69 -8.37
C ILE A 15 -19.00 -3.97 -7.02
N SER A 16 -19.70 -4.59 -6.07
CA SER A 16 -19.84 -4.05 -4.71
C SER A 16 -18.49 -3.93 -4.00
N ALA A 17 -17.61 -4.93 -4.11
CA ALA A 17 -16.27 -4.88 -3.53
C ALA A 17 -15.40 -3.77 -4.14
N ILE A 18 -15.48 -3.56 -5.46
CA ILE A 18 -14.77 -2.46 -6.14
C ILE A 18 -15.27 -1.12 -5.60
N PHE A 19 -16.59 -0.89 -5.56
CA PHE A 19 -17.14 0.35 -5.01
C PHE A 19 -16.69 0.59 -3.57
N MET A 20 -16.70 -0.45 -2.73
CA MET A 20 -16.25 -0.34 -1.35
C MET A 20 -14.78 0.06 -1.25
N SER A 21 -13.90 -0.52 -2.08
CA SER A 21 -12.48 -0.15 -2.12
C SER A 21 -12.26 1.31 -2.53
N VAL A 22 -13.04 1.80 -3.51
CA VAL A 22 -12.99 3.19 -3.97
C VAL A 22 -13.49 4.14 -2.86
N SER A 23 -14.58 3.81 -2.18
CA SER A 23 -15.10 4.61 -1.07
C SER A 23 -14.07 4.73 0.07
N VAL A 24 -13.42 3.63 0.43
CA VAL A 24 -12.37 3.63 1.47
C VAL A 24 -11.21 4.53 1.05
N TYR A 25 -10.74 4.43 -0.20
CA TYR A 25 -9.68 5.30 -0.71
C TYR A 25 -10.05 6.78 -0.65
N LEU A 26 -11.27 7.14 -1.07
CA LEU A 26 -11.76 8.52 -1.04
C LEU A 26 -11.82 9.09 0.39
N VAL A 27 -12.27 8.30 1.36
CA VAL A 27 -12.30 8.70 2.78
C VAL A 27 -10.89 8.93 3.31
N ILE A 28 -9.97 7.98 3.07
CA ILE A 28 -8.57 8.10 3.49
C ILE A 28 -7.93 9.34 2.88
N ASN A 29 -8.09 9.55 1.57
CA ASN A 29 -7.54 10.70 0.87
C ASN A 29 -8.15 12.02 1.36
N GLY A 30 -9.45 12.05 1.64
CA GLY A 30 -10.12 13.21 2.22
C GLY A 30 -9.58 13.57 3.60
N ILE A 31 -9.32 12.58 4.46
CA ILE A 31 -8.71 12.77 5.77
C ILE A 31 -7.27 13.25 5.64
N TYR A 32 -6.48 12.60 4.77
CA TYR A 32 -5.09 12.95 4.50
C TYR A 32 -4.96 14.42 4.07
N ASN A 33 -5.77 14.85 3.10
CA ASN A 33 -5.75 16.22 2.61
C ASN A 33 -6.15 17.25 3.69
N ARG A 34 -7.11 16.91 4.57
CA ARG A 34 -7.52 17.82 5.64
C ARG A 34 -6.47 17.98 6.73
N ILE A 35 -5.78 16.90 7.09
CA ILE A 35 -4.84 16.89 8.23
C ILE A 35 -3.43 17.29 7.78
N PHE A 36 -2.96 16.72 6.68
CA PHE A 36 -1.56 16.83 6.24
C PHE A 36 -1.33 18.03 5.32
N ILE A 37 -2.13 18.17 4.25
CA ILE A 37 -1.92 19.25 3.25
C ILE A 37 -2.19 20.63 3.84
N LYS A 38 -3.15 20.74 4.77
CA LYS A 38 -3.47 22.02 5.43
C LYS A 38 -2.34 22.52 6.36
N LYS A 39 -1.41 21.66 6.77
CA LYS A 39 -0.27 21.96 7.64
C LYS A 39 1.06 22.09 6.88
N LEU A 40 1.04 21.94 5.56
CA LEU A 40 2.26 21.74 4.77
C LEU A 40 2.91 23.08 4.36
N ASP A 41 3.71 23.66 5.24
CA ASP A 41 4.80 24.55 4.81
C ASP A 41 5.98 23.66 4.38
N LYS A 42 6.49 23.85 3.15
CA LYS A 42 7.57 23.05 2.55
C LYS A 42 8.94 23.50 3.03
N ASP A 43 9.14 23.54 4.34
CA ASP A 43 10.45 23.76 4.94
C ASP A 43 11.29 22.48 4.88
N GLU A 44 12.62 22.62 4.77
CA GLU A 44 13.58 21.50 4.80
C GLU A 44 13.39 20.61 6.05
N ARG A 45 13.05 21.23 7.19
CA ARG A 45 12.75 20.50 8.43
C ARG A 45 11.52 19.61 8.28
N ASN A 46 10.46 20.11 7.65
CA ASN A 46 9.22 19.37 7.48
C ASN A 46 9.42 18.17 6.53
N ILE A 47 10.24 18.34 5.49
CA ILE A 47 10.66 17.25 4.59
C ILE A 47 11.39 16.16 5.37
N SER A 48 12.35 16.54 6.22
CA SER A 48 13.10 15.55 7.03
C SER A 48 12.21 14.76 8.02
N ILE A 49 11.16 15.40 8.56
CA ILE A 49 10.19 14.75 9.45
C ILE A 49 9.30 13.81 8.65
N GLU A 50 8.85 14.24 7.48
CA GLU A 50 8.03 13.44 6.58
C GLU A 50 8.76 12.17 6.12
N ASP A 51 10.02 12.29 5.72
CA ASP A 51 10.83 11.15 5.28
C ASP A 51 11.05 10.14 6.41
N LYS A 52 11.33 10.61 7.64
CA LYS A 52 11.41 9.75 8.83
C LYS A 52 10.09 9.05 9.13
N ALA A 53 8.97 9.78 9.03
CA ALA A 53 7.64 9.20 9.24
C ALA A 53 7.30 8.13 8.20
N LYS A 54 7.65 8.36 6.92
CA LYS A 54 7.48 7.37 5.84
C LYS A 54 8.33 6.12 6.05
N ALA A 55 9.58 6.28 6.50
CA ALA A 55 10.45 5.15 6.83
C ALA A 55 9.86 4.28 7.95
N MET A 56 9.39 4.91 9.04
CA MET A 56 8.73 4.18 10.14
C MET A 56 7.44 3.48 9.68
N ALA A 57 6.64 4.13 8.82
CA ALA A 57 5.44 3.52 8.25
C ALA A 57 5.77 2.31 7.37
N PHE A 58 6.89 2.34 6.64
CA PHE A 58 7.39 1.21 5.86
C PHE A 58 7.79 0.03 6.75
N ASP A 59 8.51 0.27 7.85
CA ASP A 59 8.90 -0.78 8.79
C ASP A 59 7.66 -1.48 9.39
N ILE A 60 6.65 -0.69 9.80
CA ILE A 60 5.38 -1.22 10.29
C ILE A 60 4.64 -1.99 9.20
N MET A 61 4.62 -1.48 7.95
CA MET A 61 3.97 -2.15 6.83
C MET A 61 4.53 -3.56 6.63
N GLY A 62 5.85 -3.75 6.73
CA GLY A 62 6.48 -5.07 6.66
C GLY A 62 5.96 -6.04 7.72
N ILE A 63 5.84 -5.58 8.97
CA ILE A 63 5.31 -6.38 10.09
C ILE A 63 3.83 -6.74 9.84
N VAL A 64 3.02 -5.76 9.44
CA VAL A 64 1.59 -5.95 9.18
C VAL A 64 1.34 -6.95 8.05
N PHE A 65 2.10 -6.88 6.95
CA PHE A 65 2.00 -7.87 5.87
C PHE A 65 2.40 -9.27 6.33
N GLY A 66 3.44 -9.40 7.16
CA GLY A 66 3.84 -10.69 7.73
C GLY A 66 2.71 -11.32 8.57
N ILE A 67 2.11 -10.53 9.47
CA ILE A 67 0.96 -10.95 10.28
C ILE A 67 -0.23 -11.35 9.37
N LEU A 68 -0.49 -10.59 8.32
CA LEU A 68 -1.60 -10.85 7.39
C LEU A 68 -1.45 -12.19 6.66
N ILE A 69 -0.24 -12.50 6.19
CA ILE A 69 0.07 -13.79 5.54
C ILE A 69 -0.16 -14.94 6.51
N ILE A 70 0.28 -14.81 7.76
CA ILE A 70 0.06 -15.81 8.81
C ILE A 70 -1.44 -16.02 9.04
N ILE A 71 -2.21 -14.95 9.24
CA ILE A 71 -3.66 -15.01 9.45
C ILE A 71 -4.36 -15.72 8.27
N TYR A 72 -4.00 -15.40 7.03
CA TYR A 72 -4.59 -16.08 5.87
C TYR A 72 -4.23 -17.57 5.80
N GLY A 73 -3.02 -17.95 6.21
CA GLY A 73 -2.63 -19.34 6.38
C GLY A 73 -3.50 -20.06 7.42
N PHE A 74 -3.74 -19.44 8.58
CA PHE A 74 -4.56 -20.00 9.65
C PHE A 74 -6.05 -20.15 9.27
N ILE A 75 -6.60 -19.20 8.52
CA ILE A 75 -8.00 -19.24 8.06
C ILE A 75 -8.20 -20.27 6.93
N MET A 76 -7.15 -20.97 6.50
CA MET A 76 -7.17 -21.85 5.32
C MET A 76 -7.74 -21.11 4.10
N ALA A 77 -7.36 -19.84 3.96
CA ALA A 77 -7.80 -19.00 2.85
C ALA A 77 -7.30 -19.59 1.53
N ASN A 78 -7.93 -19.20 0.42
CA ASN A 78 -7.53 -19.65 -0.91
C ASN A 78 -6.02 -19.40 -1.14
N LEU A 79 -5.30 -20.44 -1.55
CA LEU A 79 -3.85 -20.41 -1.79
C LEU A 79 -3.44 -19.25 -2.70
N LEU A 80 -4.28 -18.90 -3.69
CA LEU A 80 -4.03 -17.76 -4.58
C LEU A 80 -3.96 -16.43 -3.83
N ILE A 81 -4.81 -16.22 -2.82
CA ILE A 81 -4.84 -14.99 -2.03
C ILE A 81 -3.56 -14.86 -1.20
N ILE A 82 -3.13 -15.97 -0.59
CA ILE A 82 -1.87 -16.02 0.19
C ILE A 82 -0.68 -15.74 -0.73
N LEU A 83 -0.67 -16.32 -1.94
CA LEU A 83 0.38 -16.10 -2.92
C LEU A 83 0.45 -14.64 -3.39
N PHE A 84 -0.68 -14.00 -3.66
CA PHE A 84 -0.71 -12.58 -4.02
C PHE A 84 -0.20 -11.68 -2.89
N ALA A 85 -0.58 -11.95 -1.63
CA ALA A 85 -0.08 -11.21 -0.48
C ALA A 85 1.44 -11.36 -0.31
N LEU A 86 1.96 -12.58 -0.52
CA LEU A 86 3.39 -12.86 -0.46
C LEU A 86 4.17 -12.16 -1.58
N VAL A 87 3.66 -12.20 -2.82
CA VAL A 87 4.29 -11.51 -3.95
C VAL A 87 4.33 -10.00 -3.73
N ALA A 88 3.24 -9.41 -3.23
CA ALA A 88 3.22 -7.98 -2.88
C ALA A 88 4.27 -7.64 -1.81
N TYR A 89 4.36 -8.47 -0.76
CA TYR A 89 5.38 -8.33 0.29
C TYR A 89 6.80 -8.37 -0.28
N LEU A 90 7.09 -9.34 -1.15
CA LEU A 90 8.42 -9.48 -1.77
C LEU A 90 8.76 -8.31 -2.71
N ILE A 91 7.79 -7.81 -3.50
CA ILE A 91 8.01 -6.66 -4.39
C ILE A 91 8.42 -5.43 -3.57
N ILE A 92 7.74 -5.18 -2.45
CA ILE A 92 8.05 -4.06 -1.55
C ILE A 92 9.50 -4.17 -1.04
N PHE A 93 9.91 -5.35 -0.55
CA PHE A 93 11.28 -5.58 -0.07
C PHE A 93 12.31 -5.50 -1.20
N ALA A 94 11.99 -6.00 -2.39
CA ALA A 94 12.87 -5.92 -3.56
C ALA A 94 13.14 -4.47 -3.97
N VAL A 95 12.09 -3.64 -4.04
CA VAL A 95 12.21 -2.21 -4.31
C VAL A 95 13.10 -1.56 -3.25
N TYR A 96 12.84 -1.81 -1.97
CA TYR A 96 13.69 -1.29 -0.89
C TYR A 96 15.17 -1.66 -1.08
N MET A 97 15.48 -2.94 -1.31
CA MET A 97 16.86 -3.39 -1.50
C MET A 97 17.54 -2.73 -2.72
N ILE A 98 16.82 -2.59 -3.84
CA ILE A 98 17.35 -1.94 -5.05
C ILE A 98 17.68 -0.48 -4.77
N TYR A 99 16.75 0.27 -4.17
CA TYR A 99 16.97 1.69 -3.90
C TYR A 99 17.98 1.92 -2.77
N PHE A 100 17.99 1.07 -1.74
CA PHE A 100 19.00 1.10 -0.70
C PHE A 100 20.40 0.88 -1.28
N SER A 101 20.58 -0.14 -2.12
CA SER A 101 21.86 -0.40 -2.79
C SER A 101 22.26 0.74 -3.73
N LYS A 102 21.30 1.35 -4.44
CA LYS A 102 21.54 2.51 -5.30
C LYS A 102 22.04 3.71 -4.50
N TYR A 103 21.33 4.12 -3.45
CA TYR A 103 21.70 5.27 -2.64
C TYR A 103 22.98 5.04 -1.85
N HIS A 104 23.24 3.80 -1.41
CA HIS A 104 24.49 3.45 -0.75
C HIS A 104 25.71 3.50 -1.68
N LYS A 105 25.53 3.41 -3.01
CA LYS A 105 26.62 3.57 -3.99
C LYS A 105 26.81 5.02 -4.43
N GLU A 106 25.78 5.85 -4.30
CA GLU A 106 25.80 7.27 -4.69
C GLU A 106 26.31 8.20 -3.57
N MET A 107 26.33 7.72 -2.32
CA MET A 107 26.94 8.38 -1.15
C MET A 107 28.30 7.79 -0.81
#